data_AF-A0A7V6A3Z9-F1
#
_entry.id   AF-A0A7V6A3Z9-F1
#
_cell.length_a   1.000
_cell.length_b   1.000
_cell.length_c   1.000
_cell.angle_alpha   90.00
_cell.angle_beta   90.00
_cell.angle_gamma   90.00
#
_symmetry.space_group_name_H-M   'P 1'
#
loop_
_entity.id
_entity.type
_entity.pdbx_description
1 polymer ?
#
loop_
_entity_poly.entity_id
_entity_poly.type
_entity_poly.pdbx_seq_one_letter_code
_entity_poly.pdbx_strand_id
1 'polypeptide(L)'
;MLRPHRCTLLIFTLVIVMGWTGSAGAHHRGGLPLVHPDAPQPQALLEGATGPLSLKAEAYWQRLLAQEQAGDPAAAIKTGLALVNIFPQSREGAAALLKAGELAQKQGNTDDALELFGLVRFLTPGSPQASQACLAASALELARDVHRAGAMQSLRLFLERTSHLPPGYSPELFQEALKTGWLAVASQIEHTSPLPLSKVEEVLALWDLQPKGLGPPEAARLLAGLLQQHGLADEAQAVLAGATGKDRKNQQDMPTAGRLNQSLLLGGQAVLPQAKSPTPLRELAETISAPAWQLRWPAGFEPAGTAGDFLNRFQPCPPHTAWLQGYLPPLGKDLMPSWSPLLMDQPRYETARECASESSSPQEAPAPAAMAKQPGEPVQEPFSQYCLGVNCIQGGHPEEAQAIFQELAQNHDHFWQNLARVRLADLELSRLQAEPAP
;
A
#
# COMPACT_ATOMS: atom_id res chain seq x y z
N MET A 1 -48.69 44.19 30.97
CA MET A 1 -48.08 43.97 32.30
C MET A 1 -47.85 42.48 32.49
N LEU A 2 -46.63 42.14 32.91
CA LEU A 2 -46.02 40.81 32.88
C LEU A 2 -46.78 39.74 33.69
N ARG A 3 -46.91 38.54 33.11
CA ARG A 3 -47.06 37.28 33.83
C ARG A 3 -45.90 36.35 33.43
N PRO A 4 -45.26 35.65 34.39
CA PRO A 4 -44.22 34.67 34.09
C PRO A 4 -44.86 33.30 33.83
N HIS A 5 -44.65 32.73 32.65
CA HIS A 5 -44.87 31.31 32.41
C HIS A 5 -43.55 30.55 32.49
N ARG A 6 -43.59 29.52 33.33
CA ARG A 6 -42.57 28.52 33.59
C ARG A 6 -42.12 27.86 32.28
N CYS A 7 -40.82 27.86 32.04
CA CYS A 7 -40.17 27.00 31.06
C CYS A 7 -40.21 25.55 31.57
N THR A 8 -41.12 24.76 31.02
CA THR A 8 -41.07 23.30 31.09
C THR A 8 -40.21 22.83 29.91
N LEU A 9 -38.95 22.49 30.17
CA LEU A 9 -38.07 21.87 29.18
C LEU A 9 -38.42 20.37 29.11
N LEU A 10 -39.11 19.98 28.05
CA LEU A 10 -39.36 18.59 27.67
C LEU A 10 -38.08 18.07 26.98
N ILE A 11 -37.29 17.27 27.69
CA ILE A 11 -36.20 16.49 27.10
C ILE A 11 -36.82 15.20 26.56
N PHE A 12 -37.01 15.14 25.24
CA PHE A 12 -37.23 13.91 24.50
C PHE A 12 -35.86 13.25 24.27
N THR A 13 -35.51 12.26 25.08
CA THR A 13 -34.40 11.35 24.75
C THR A 13 -34.95 10.26 23.84
N LEU A 14 -34.90 10.52 22.54
CA LEU A 14 -35.15 9.50 21.51
C LEU A 14 -33.89 8.63 21.41
N VAL A 15 -34.01 7.39 21.87
CA VAL A 15 -33.06 6.31 21.61
C VAL A 15 -33.15 5.96 20.12
N ILE A 16 -32.11 6.25 19.34
CA ILE A 16 -31.89 5.59 18.04
C ILE A 16 -30.67 4.69 18.20
N VAL A 17 -30.98 3.44 18.51
CA VAL A 17 -30.17 2.27 18.17
C VAL A 17 -30.35 2.05 16.67
N MET A 18 -29.31 2.30 15.87
CA MET A 18 -29.16 1.68 14.56
C MET A 18 -28.12 0.56 14.79
N GLY A 19 -28.48 -0.70 14.97
CA GLY A 19 -29.53 -1.42 14.25
C GLY A 19 -28.98 -1.95 12.93
N TRP A 20 -27.88 -2.69 13.00
CA TRP A 20 -27.41 -3.59 11.95
C TRP A 20 -28.42 -4.74 11.86
N THR A 21 -29.53 -4.51 11.14
CA THR A 21 -30.51 -5.57 10.87
C THR A 21 -30.14 -6.25 9.58
N GLY A 22 -29.82 -7.54 9.70
CA GLY A 22 -29.68 -8.46 8.58
C GLY A 22 -30.93 -8.45 7.71
N SER A 23 -30.72 -8.14 6.43
CA SER A 23 -31.74 -8.31 5.41
C SER A 23 -31.74 -9.78 4.98
N ALA A 24 -32.60 -10.57 5.61
CA ALA A 24 -33.07 -11.83 5.05
C ALA A 24 -33.96 -11.52 3.84
N GLY A 25 -33.42 -11.67 2.64
CA GLY A 25 -34.14 -11.62 1.38
C GLY A 25 -34.07 -12.97 0.68
N ALA A 26 -35.06 -13.82 0.94
CA ALA A 26 -35.31 -15.02 0.15
C ALA A 26 -35.91 -14.61 -1.21
N HIS A 27 -35.28 -15.09 -2.29
CA HIS A 27 -35.88 -15.63 -3.53
C HIS A 27 -34.91 -15.44 -4.71
N HIS A 28 -33.92 -16.34 -4.81
CA HIS A 28 -33.37 -16.71 -6.11
C HIS A 28 -33.30 -18.23 -6.22
N ARG A 29 -34.23 -18.75 -7.02
CA ARG A 29 -34.22 -20.10 -7.57
C ARG A 29 -33.19 -20.08 -8.71
N GLY A 30 -31.96 -20.47 -8.42
CA GLY A 30 -30.87 -20.63 -9.38
C GLY A 30 -30.07 -21.86 -8.97
N GLY A 31 -29.90 -22.81 -9.89
CA GLY A 31 -29.38 -24.15 -9.63
C GLY A 31 -28.05 -24.13 -8.87
N LEU A 32 -28.01 -24.89 -7.77
CA LEU A 32 -26.77 -25.25 -7.08
C LEU A 32 -25.86 -26.00 -8.07
N PRO A 33 -24.57 -25.64 -8.18
CA PRO A 33 -23.61 -26.54 -8.80
C PRO A 33 -23.57 -27.82 -7.96
N LEU A 34 -23.62 -28.98 -8.62
CA LEU A 34 -23.37 -30.27 -7.98
C LEU A 34 -22.03 -30.20 -7.23
N VAL A 35 -22.12 -30.15 -5.91
CA VAL A 35 -20.99 -30.33 -5.01
C VAL A 35 -20.46 -31.75 -5.24
N HIS A 36 -19.22 -31.85 -5.71
CA HIS A 36 -18.53 -33.13 -5.88
C HIS A 36 -18.40 -33.79 -4.49
N PRO A 37 -18.91 -35.02 -4.28
CA PRO A 37 -18.95 -35.66 -2.95
C PRO A 37 -17.58 -36.12 -2.40
N ASP A 38 -16.48 -35.83 -3.10
CA ASP A 38 -15.14 -36.30 -2.73
C ASP A 38 -14.24 -35.23 -2.10
N ALA A 39 -14.74 -34.02 -1.87
CA ALA A 39 -14.00 -33.03 -1.09
C ALA A 39 -14.06 -33.43 0.40
N PRO A 40 -12.93 -33.68 1.08
CA PRO A 40 -12.93 -34.04 2.50
C PRO A 40 -13.63 -32.94 3.29
N GLN A 41 -14.60 -33.33 4.14
CA GLN A 41 -15.37 -32.38 4.94
C GLN A 41 -14.44 -31.55 5.84
N PRO A 42 -14.66 -30.23 5.97
CA PRO A 42 -13.79 -29.34 6.74
C PRO A 42 -13.70 -29.73 8.23
N GLN A 43 -14.69 -30.44 8.76
CA GLN A 43 -14.69 -30.95 10.14
C GLN A 43 -13.64 -32.05 10.38
N ALA A 44 -13.36 -32.92 9.41
CA ALA A 44 -12.34 -33.96 9.55
C ALA A 44 -10.91 -33.37 9.58
N LEU A 45 -10.69 -32.23 8.92
CA LEU A 45 -9.41 -31.50 8.97
C LEU A 45 -9.21 -30.78 10.32
N LEU A 46 -10.30 -30.32 10.94
CA LEU A 46 -10.27 -29.68 12.26
C LEU A 46 -9.96 -30.66 13.39
N GLU A 47 -10.46 -31.90 13.35
CA GLU A 47 -10.12 -32.92 14.34
C GLU A 47 -8.65 -33.35 14.24
N GLY A 48 -8.03 -33.25 13.06
CA GLY A 48 -6.58 -33.39 12.87
C GLY A 48 -5.76 -32.16 13.26
N ALA A 49 -6.40 -30.99 13.45
CA ALA A 49 -5.70 -29.74 13.74
C ALA A 49 -5.20 -29.62 15.19
N THR A 50 -5.63 -30.48 16.11
CA THR A 50 -5.17 -30.47 17.51
C THR A 50 -4.00 -31.42 17.78
N GLY A 51 -3.63 -32.28 16.82
CA GLY A 51 -2.50 -33.22 16.95
C GLY A 51 -1.12 -32.59 16.65
N PRO A 52 -0.02 -33.28 17.03
CA PRO A 52 1.33 -32.86 16.66
C PRO A 52 1.47 -32.85 15.14
N LEU A 53 1.83 -31.69 14.58
CA LEU A 53 1.87 -31.50 13.14
C LEU A 53 2.95 -32.38 12.51
N SER A 54 2.64 -32.92 11.33
CA SER A 54 3.67 -33.42 10.41
C SER A 54 4.73 -32.34 10.22
N LEU A 55 6.00 -32.71 10.25
CA LEU A 55 7.16 -31.81 10.10
C LEU A 55 7.33 -31.31 8.64
N LYS A 56 6.23 -30.98 7.95
CA LYS A 56 6.21 -30.49 6.57
C LYS A 56 5.47 -29.16 6.49
N ALA A 57 6.03 -28.19 5.78
CA ALA A 57 5.43 -26.86 5.59
C ALA A 57 4.02 -26.92 4.99
N GLU A 58 3.78 -27.82 4.03
CA GLU A 58 2.46 -28.03 3.42
C GLU A 58 1.37 -28.33 4.46
N ALA A 59 1.69 -29.09 5.52
CA ALA A 59 0.72 -29.40 6.57
C ALA A 59 0.33 -28.16 7.37
N TYR A 60 1.26 -27.23 7.60
CA TYR A 60 0.97 -25.94 8.23
C TYR A 60 0.14 -25.05 7.32
N TRP A 61 0.42 -25.05 6.01
CA TRP A 61 -0.35 -24.29 5.03
C TRP A 61 -1.80 -24.76 4.97
N GLN A 62 -2.03 -26.07 4.87
CA GLN A 62 -3.38 -26.65 4.90
C GLN A 62 -4.12 -26.34 6.21
N ARG A 63 -3.40 -26.38 7.35
CA ARG A 63 -3.98 -26.01 8.65
C ARG A 63 -4.38 -24.53 8.70
N LEU A 64 -3.56 -23.62 8.17
CA LEU A 64 -3.88 -22.19 8.09
C LEU A 64 -5.20 -22.00 7.33
N LEU A 65 -5.34 -22.62 6.16
CA LEU A 65 -6.56 -22.53 5.35
C LEU A 65 -7.77 -23.12 6.06
N ALA A 66 -7.61 -24.27 6.73
CA ALA A 66 -8.69 -24.88 7.50
C ALA A 66 -9.15 -23.99 8.67
N GLN A 67 -8.22 -23.30 9.34
CA GLN A 67 -8.54 -22.37 10.42
C GLN A 67 -9.24 -21.09 9.93
N GLU A 68 -8.83 -20.54 8.77
CA GLU A 68 -9.58 -19.45 8.13
C GLU A 68 -11.03 -19.87 7.82
N GLN A 69 -11.20 -21.05 7.22
CA GLN A 69 -12.53 -21.58 6.87
C GLN A 69 -13.39 -21.86 8.11
N ALA A 70 -12.75 -22.24 9.23
CA ALA A 70 -13.41 -22.42 10.52
C ALA A 70 -13.82 -21.09 11.19
N GLY A 71 -13.43 -19.94 10.63
CA GLY A 71 -13.70 -18.64 11.21
C GLY A 71 -12.81 -18.32 12.41
N ASP A 72 -11.63 -18.93 12.52
CA ASP A 72 -10.61 -18.59 13.53
C ASP A 72 -9.38 -17.90 12.88
N PRO A 73 -9.53 -16.64 12.44
CA PRO A 73 -8.45 -15.88 11.80
C PRO A 73 -7.24 -15.68 12.72
N ALA A 74 -7.42 -15.59 14.04
CA ALA A 74 -6.31 -15.42 14.97
C ALA A 74 -5.43 -16.68 15.04
N ALA A 75 -6.03 -17.88 15.09
CA ALA A 75 -5.28 -19.12 15.01
C ALA A 75 -4.62 -19.31 13.64
N ALA A 76 -5.30 -18.95 12.55
CA ALA A 76 -4.76 -19.02 11.20
C ALA A 76 -3.51 -18.14 11.03
N ILE A 77 -3.55 -16.89 11.51
CA ILE A 77 -2.38 -15.98 11.52
C ILE A 77 -1.22 -16.61 12.27
N LYS A 78 -1.44 -17.13 13.49
CA LYS A 78 -0.40 -17.80 14.29
C LYS A 78 0.21 -19.00 13.56
N THR A 79 -0.61 -19.81 12.89
CA THR A 79 -0.13 -20.95 12.09
C THR A 79 0.71 -20.51 10.90
N GLY A 80 0.32 -19.42 10.21
CA GLY A 80 1.10 -18.86 9.09
C GLY A 80 2.47 -18.33 9.52
N LEU A 81 2.52 -17.65 10.65
CA LEU A 81 3.78 -17.19 11.25
C LEU A 81 4.67 -18.36 11.68
N ALA A 82 4.08 -19.39 12.29
CA ALA A 82 4.81 -20.60 12.66
C ALA A 82 5.39 -21.33 11.43
N LEU A 83 4.65 -21.37 10.31
CA LEU A 83 5.14 -21.95 9.05
C LEU A 83 6.42 -21.26 8.61
N VAL A 84 6.41 -19.92 8.55
CA VAL A 84 7.56 -19.14 8.08
C VAL A 84 8.74 -19.26 9.03
N ASN A 85 8.47 -19.27 10.33
CA ASN A 85 9.53 -19.39 11.33
C ASN A 85 10.20 -20.78 11.33
N ILE A 86 9.41 -21.86 11.21
CA ILE A 86 9.93 -23.23 11.23
C ILE A 86 10.54 -23.61 9.87
N PHE A 87 9.97 -23.12 8.77
CA PHE A 87 10.38 -23.45 7.40
C PHE A 87 10.68 -22.17 6.59
N PRO A 88 11.73 -21.41 6.92
CA PRO A 88 12.01 -20.11 6.30
C PRO A 88 12.32 -20.19 4.79
N GLN A 89 12.76 -21.35 4.30
CA GLN A 89 13.06 -21.59 2.88
C GLN A 89 11.88 -22.22 2.12
N SER A 90 10.72 -22.38 2.76
CA SER A 90 9.58 -23.02 2.12
C SER A 90 8.97 -22.14 1.04
N ARG A 91 8.48 -22.78 -0.03
CA ARG A 91 7.78 -22.08 -1.13
C ARG A 91 6.46 -21.46 -0.65
N GLU A 92 5.85 -22.04 0.37
CA GLU A 92 4.61 -21.61 0.99
C GLU A 92 4.80 -20.41 1.93
N GLY A 93 6.04 -20.07 2.32
CA GLY A 93 6.32 -19.03 3.32
C GLY A 93 5.75 -17.65 2.94
N ALA A 94 5.99 -17.20 1.70
CA ALA A 94 5.48 -15.91 1.22
C ALA A 94 3.95 -15.89 1.14
N ALA A 95 3.35 -16.99 0.66
CA ALA A 95 1.89 -17.12 0.58
C ALA A 95 1.25 -17.15 1.98
N ALA A 96 1.89 -17.81 2.96
CA ALA A 96 1.46 -17.85 4.36
C ALA A 96 1.47 -16.46 5.00
N LEU A 97 2.53 -15.67 4.81
CA LEU A 97 2.60 -14.29 5.32
C LEU A 97 1.59 -13.36 4.65
N LEU A 98 1.46 -13.43 3.32
CA LEU A 98 0.48 -12.64 2.59
C LEU A 98 -0.93 -12.94 3.11
N LYS A 99 -1.24 -14.23 3.30
CA LYS A 99 -2.52 -14.67 3.81
C LYS A 99 -2.76 -14.24 5.26
N ALA A 100 -1.74 -14.28 6.10
CA ALA A 100 -1.82 -13.75 7.46
C ALA A 100 -2.11 -12.24 7.46
N GLY A 101 -1.48 -11.47 6.57
CA GLY A 101 -1.75 -10.03 6.39
C GLY A 101 -3.19 -9.75 5.97
N GLU A 102 -3.72 -10.51 5.01
CA GLU A 102 -5.14 -10.41 4.60
C GLU A 102 -6.10 -10.72 5.76
N LEU A 103 -5.78 -11.71 6.60
CA LEU A 103 -6.60 -12.06 7.75
C LEU A 103 -6.56 -10.96 8.83
N ALA A 104 -5.39 -10.40 9.11
CA ALA A 104 -5.23 -9.28 10.04
C ALA A 104 -6.04 -8.06 9.56
N GLN A 105 -6.00 -7.78 8.25
CA GLN A 105 -6.81 -6.72 7.63
C GLN A 105 -8.31 -6.98 7.82
N LYS A 106 -8.78 -8.21 7.57
CA LYS A 106 -10.20 -8.60 7.76
C LYS A 106 -10.65 -8.46 9.22
N GLN A 107 -9.75 -8.62 10.19
CA GLN A 107 -10.02 -8.40 11.61
C GLN A 107 -10.04 -6.92 12.00
N GLY A 108 -9.67 -6.01 11.11
CA GLY A 108 -9.52 -4.58 11.39
C GLY A 108 -8.20 -4.21 12.07
N ASN A 109 -7.26 -5.15 12.17
CA ASN A 109 -5.93 -4.92 12.73
C ASN A 109 -5.01 -4.35 11.64
N THR A 110 -5.24 -3.09 11.30
CA THR A 110 -4.56 -2.37 10.21
C THR A 110 -3.05 -2.37 10.35
N ASP A 111 -2.53 -2.11 11.54
CA ASP A 111 -1.08 -1.99 11.76
C ASP A 111 -0.38 -3.36 11.61
N ASP A 112 -0.93 -4.42 12.23
CA ASP A 112 -0.44 -5.79 12.06
C ASP A 112 -0.46 -6.23 10.58
N ALA A 113 -1.52 -5.87 9.84
CA ALA A 113 -1.62 -6.19 8.42
C ALA A 113 -0.51 -5.51 7.59
N LEU A 114 -0.25 -4.22 7.85
CA LEU A 114 0.83 -3.48 7.19
C LEU A 114 2.21 -4.10 7.49
N GLU A 115 2.46 -4.51 8.73
CA GLU A 115 3.69 -5.19 9.12
C GLU A 115 3.85 -6.51 8.36
N LEU A 116 2.81 -7.35 8.34
CA LEU A 116 2.84 -8.63 7.65
C LEU A 116 3.07 -8.47 6.13
N PHE A 117 2.42 -7.49 5.49
CA PHE A 117 2.69 -7.18 4.08
C PHE A 117 4.12 -6.67 3.85
N GLY A 118 4.64 -5.86 4.77
CA GLY A 118 6.04 -5.42 4.75
C GLY A 118 7.02 -6.59 4.83
N LEU A 119 6.72 -7.59 5.68
CA LEU A 119 7.52 -8.81 5.81
C LEU A 119 7.52 -9.66 4.53
N VAL A 120 6.38 -9.79 3.84
CA VAL A 120 6.33 -10.47 2.53
C VAL A 120 7.29 -9.80 1.53
N ARG A 121 7.23 -8.46 1.45
CA ARG A 121 8.09 -7.67 0.56
C ARG A 121 9.57 -7.86 0.89
N PHE A 122 9.91 -7.84 2.18
CA PHE A 122 11.29 -7.98 2.64
C PHE A 122 11.86 -9.38 2.37
N LEU A 123 11.09 -10.42 2.70
CA LEU A 123 11.58 -11.80 2.62
C LEU A 123 11.60 -12.35 1.19
N THR A 124 10.72 -11.85 0.32
CA THR A 124 10.58 -12.38 -1.05
C THR A 124 10.53 -11.27 -2.12
N PRO A 125 11.57 -10.43 -2.21
CA PRO A 125 11.60 -9.32 -3.16
C PRO A 125 11.46 -9.81 -4.60
N GLY A 126 10.61 -9.13 -5.38
CA GLY A 126 10.35 -9.46 -6.79
C GLY A 126 9.41 -10.64 -7.03
N SER A 127 8.92 -11.31 -5.98
CA SER A 127 7.88 -12.33 -6.12
C SER A 127 6.50 -11.72 -6.44
N PRO A 128 5.58 -12.46 -7.08
CA PRO A 128 4.19 -12.03 -7.24
C PRO A 128 3.51 -11.70 -5.90
N GLN A 129 3.82 -12.46 -4.84
CA GLN A 129 3.32 -12.24 -3.49
C GLN A 129 3.80 -10.91 -2.92
N ALA A 130 5.06 -10.52 -3.17
CA ALA A 130 5.56 -9.21 -2.78
C ALA A 130 4.85 -8.07 -3.53
N SER A 131 4.62 -8.21 -4.84
CA SER A 131 3.81 -7.23 -5.60
C SER A 131 2.39 -7.10 -5.04
N GLN A 132 1.74 -8.22 -4.74
CA GLN A 132 0.40 -8.24 -4.14
C GLN A 132 0.41 -7.61 -2.73
N ALA A 133 1.39 -7.94 -1.89
CA ALA A 133 1.53 -7.38 -0.55
C ALA A 133 1.76 -5.85 -0.60
N CYS A 134 2.59 -5.37 -1.52
CA CYS A 134 2.80 -3.93 -1.71
C CYS A 134 1.51 -3.21 -2.14
N LEU A 135 0.73 -3.81 -3.04
CA LEU A 135 -0.56 -3.26 -3.44
C LEU A 135 -1.55 -3.23 -2.26
N ALA A 136 -1.67 -4.34 -1.53
CA ALA A 136 -2.55 -4.45 -0.37
C ALA A 136 -2.17 -3.43 0.73
N ALA A 137 -0.88 -3.28 1.03
CA ALA A 137 -0.39 -2.27 1.95
C ALA A 137 -0.73 -0.85 1.47
N SER A 138 -0.47 -0.53 0.20
CA SER A 138 -0.78 0.80 -0.37
C SER A 138 -2.27 1.10 -0.33
N ALA A 139 -3.13 0.11 -0.61
CA ALA A 139 -4.58 0.24 -0.54
C ALA A 139 -5.07 0.46 0.90
N LEU A 140 -4.45 -0.21 1.87
CA LEU A 140 -4.77 -0.06 3.28
C LEU A 140 -4.32 1.30 3.84
N GLU A 141 -3.14 1.78 3.45
CA GLU A 141 -2.67 3.14 3.75
C GLU A 141 -3.58 4.20 3.13
N LEU A 142 -4.00 4.02 1.87
CA LEU A 142 -4.99 4.89 1.23
C LEU A 142 -6.26 4.98 2.08
N ALA A 143 -6.84 3.84 2.48
CA ALA A 143 -8.06 3.81 3.28
C ALA A 143 -7.87 4.50 4.65
N ARG A 144 -6.70 4.33 5.29
CA ARG A 144 -6.37 4.97 6.57
C ARG A 144 -6.18 6.48 6.44
N ASP A 145 -5.48 6.92 5.39
CA ASP A 145 -4.96 8.27 5.28
C ASP A 145 -5.92 9.23 4.56
N VAL A 146 -6.91 8.69 3.80
CA VAL A 146 -7.99 9.48 3.16
C VAL A 146 -8.64 10.46 4.12
N HIS A 147 -8.89 10.07 5.37
CA HIS A 147 -9.50 10.92 6.39
C HIS A 147 -8.51 11.83 7.13
N ARG A 148 -7.20 11.50 7.11
CA ARG A 148 -6.15 12.20 7.88
C ARG A 148 -5.41 13.25 7.06
N ALA A 149 -4.91 12.85 5.89
CA ALA A 149 -4.12 13.70 4.98
C ALA A 149 -4.97 14.35 3.89
N GLY A 150 -6.21 13.86 3.70
CA GLY A 150 -7.13 14.29 2.65
C GLY A 150 -7.12 13.33 1.46
N ALA A 151 -8.26 13.23 0.77
CA ALA A 151 -8.50 12.20 -0.24
C ALA A 151 -7.59 12.37 -1.47
N MET A 152 -7.43 13.60 -1.98
CA MET A 152 -6.59 13.87 -3.16
C MET A 152 -5.12 13.53 -2.92
N GLN A 153 -4.55 13.95 -1.79
CA GLN A 153 -3.14 13.67 -1.45
C GLN A 153 -2.92 12.16 -1.23
N SER A 154 -3.84 11.50 -0.54
CA SER A 154 -3.73 10.05 -0.29
C SER A 154 -3.83 9.24 -1.58
N LEU A 155 -4.75 9.61 -2.49
CA LEU A 155 -4.88 8.98 -3.80
C LEU A 155 -3.65 9.24 -4.68
N ARG A 156 -3.07 10.45 -4.65
CA ARG A 156 -1.80 10.74 -5.34
C ARG A 156 -0.69 9.79 -4.90
N LEU A 157 -0.47 9.68 -3.59
CA LEU A 157 0.57 8.81 -3.02
C LEU A 157 0.33 7.34 -3.39
N PHE A 158 -0.93 6.89 -3.39
CA PHE A 158 -1.29 5.55 -3.84
C PHE A 158 -0.92 5.33 -5.33
N LEU A 159 -1.29 6.26 -6.22
CA LEU A 159 -0.98 6.17 -7.65
C LEU A 159 0.53 6.20 -7.93
N GLU A 160 1.26 7.07 -7.23
CA GLU A 160 2.72 7.17 -7.33
C GLU A 160 3.42 5.91 -6.83
N ARG A 161 2.97 5.30 -5.72
CA ARG A 161 3.55 4.03 -5.22
C ARG A 161 3.24 2.87 -6.15
N THR A 162 2.03 2.83 -6.71
CA THR A 162 1.56 1.71 -7.52
C THR A 162 2.07 1.72 -8.97
N SER A 163 2.45 2.88 -9.51
CA SER A 163 2.97 3.01 -10.87
C SER A 163 4.30 2.28 -11.11
N HIS A 164 5.03 1.97 -10.02
CA HIS A 164 6.31 1.27 -10.05
C HIS A 164 6.25 -0.17 -9.54
N LEU A 165 5.04 -0.69 -9.25
CA LEU A 165 4.91 -2.06 -8.77
C LEU A 165 5.30 -3.07 -9.86
N PRO A 166 6.02 -4.15 -9.50
CA PRO A 166 6.26 -5.23 -10.43
C PRO A 166 4.92 -5.87 -10.85
N PRO A 167 4.85 -6.50 -12.03
CA PRO A 167 3.68 -7.28 -12.41
C PRO A 167 3.41 -8.40 -11.39
N GLY A 168 2.17 -8.90 -11.37
CA GLY A 168 1.77 -10.04 -10.53
C GLY A 168 0.83 -9.71 -9.37
N TYR A 169 0.37 -8.47 -9.25
CA TYR A 169 -0.73 -8.10 -8.35
C TYR A 169 -2.11 -8.38 -8.97
N SER A 170 -3.12 -8.61 -8.12
CA SER A 170 -4.52 -8.75 -8.56
C SER A 170 -5.06 -7.42 -9.11
N PRO A 171 -5.54 -7.38 -10.38
CA PRO A 171 -6.14 -6.18 -10.96
C PRO A 171 -7.45 -5.79 -10.26
N GLU A 172 -8.18 -6.75 -9.69
CA GLU A 172 -9.41 -6.52 -8.95
C GLU A 172 -9.15 -5.69 -7.69
N LEU A 173 -8.13 -6.07 -6.92
CA LEU A 173 -7.72 -5.32 -5.72
C LEU A 173 -7.29 -3.90 -6.06
N PHE A 174 -6.57 -3.72 -7.18
CA PHE A 174 -6.16 -2.40 -7.65
C PHE A 174 -7.36 -1.53 -8.03
N GLN A 175 -8.33 -2.10 -8.75
CA GLN A 175 -9.57 -1.41 -9.12
C GLN A 175 -10.42 -1.03 -7.90
N GLU A 176 -10.51 -1.90 -6.90
CA GLU A 176 -11.23 -1.62 -5.66
C GLU A 176 -10.59 -0.46 -4.86
N ALA A 177 -9.26 -0.46 -4.75
CA ALA A 177 -8.51 0.61 -4.10
C ALA A 177 -8.70 1.95 -4.84
N LEU A 178 -8.59 1.94 -6.17
CA LEU A 178 -8.86 3.11 -7.01
C LEU A 178 -10.28 3.66 -6.82
N LYS A 179 -11.27 2.77 -6.87
CA LYS A 179 -12.67 3.15 -6.64
C LYS A 179 -12.85 3.82 -5.28
N THR A 180 -12.24 3.24 -4.24
CA THR A 180 -12.28 3.79 -2.88
C THR A 180 -11.69 5.19 -2.81
N GLY A 181 -10.50 5.39 -3.38
CA GLY A 181 -9.84 6.70 -3.42
C GLY A 181 -10.65 7.74 -4.19
N TRP A 182 -11.18 7.38 -5.37
CA TRP A 182 -11.98 8.29 -6.18
C TRP A 182 -13.33 8.67 -5.56
N LEU A 183 -14.01 7.72 -4.88
CA LEU A 183 -15.21 8.04 -4.12
C LEU A 183 -14.92 9.02 -2.97
N ALA A 184 -13.76 8.89 -2.32
CA ALA A 184 -13.34 9.82 -1.29
C ALA A 184 -13.04 11.22 -1.86
N VAL A 185 -12.38 11.30 -3.02
CA VAL A 185 -12.16 12.56 -3.74
C VAL A 185 -13.49 13.21 -4.13
N ALA A 186 -14.45 12.43 -4.63
CA ALA A 186 -15.79 12.91 -4.95
C ALA A 186 -16.49 13.53 -3.75
N SER A 187 -16.51 12.82 -2.61
CA SER A 187 -17.10 13.33 -1.38
C SER A 187 -16.42 14.62 -0.91
N GLN A 188 -15.09 14.73 -0.99
CA GLN A 188 -14.37 15.95 -0.63
C GLN A 188 -14.76 17.15 -1.52
N ILE A 189 -14.95 16.92 -2.82
CA ILE A 189 -15.31 17.95 -3.80
C ILE A 189 -16.75 18.43 -3.61
N GLU A 190 -17.69 17.51 -3.35
CA GLU A 190 -19.11 17.85 -3.13
C GLU A 190 -19.31 18.86 -1.97
N HIS A 191 -18.45 18.82 -0.96
CA HIS A 191 -18.49 19.75 0.18
C HIS A 191 -17.80 21.10 -0.09
N THR A 192 -17.13 21.26 -1.22
CA THR A 192 -16.35 22.46 -1.57
C THR A 192 -17.02 23.18 -2.75
N SER A 193 -18.13 23.88 -2.50
CA SER A 193 -18.82 24.68 -3.52
C SER A 193 -18.80 26.18 -3.16
N PRO A 194 -18.33 27.07 -4.05
CA PRO A 194 -17.78 26.80 -5.38
C PRO A 194 -16.40 26.12 -5.33
N LEU A 195 -16.13 25.23 -6.28
CA LEU A 195 -14.85 24.52 -6.34
C LEU A 195 -13.77 25.46 -6.91
N PRO A 196 -12.66 25.70 -6.18
CA PRO A 196 -11.58 26.55 -6.68
C PRO A 196 -10.84 25.87 -7.84
N LEU A 197 -10.38 26.66 -8.82
CA LEU A 197 -9.70 26.16 -10.02
C LEU A 197 -8.49 25.26 -9.70
N SER A 198 -7.73 25.60 -8.65
CA SER A 198 -6.58 24.80 -8.21
C SER A 198 -6.95 23.37 -7.81
N LYS A 199 -8.18 23.13 -7.34
CA LYS A 199 -8.67 21.79 -7.01
C LYS A 199 -9.08 21.01 -8.25
N VAL A 200 -9.60 21.70 -9.27
CA VAL A 200 -9.88 21.09 -10.58
C VAL A 200 -8.60 20.62 -11.24
N GLU A 201 -7.55 21.45 -11.22
CA GLU A 201 -6.21 21.10 -11.71
C GLU A 201 -5.63 19.90 -10.96
N GLU A 202 -5.81 19.85 -9.64
CA GLU A 202 -5.37 18.72 -8.81
C GLU A 202 -6.07 17.41 -9.21
N VAL A 203 -7.38 17.44 -9.46
CA VAL A 203 -8.17 16.28 -9.91
C VAL A 203 -7.75 15.82 -11.30
N LEU A 204 -7.47 16.76 -12.23
CA LEU A 204 -6.95 16.45 -13.55
C LEU A 204 -5.57 15.78 -13.46
N ALA A 205 -4.68 16.28 -12.60
CA ALA A 205 -3.38 15.66 -12.36
C ALA A 205 -3.50 14.24 -11.80
N LEU A 206 -4.47 13.97 -10.92
CA LEU A 206 -4.74 12.60 -10.43
C LEU A 206 -5.22 11.67 -11.55
N TRP A 207 -6.03 12.18 -12.48
CA TRP A 207 -6.48 11.42 -13.63
C TRP A 207 -5.32 11.04 -14.56
N ASP A 208 -4.38 11.96 -14.77
CA ASP A 208 -3.21 11.73 -15.63
C ASP A 208 -2.21 10.72 -15.05
N LEU A 209 -2.16 10.58 -13.71
CA LEU A 209 -1.32 9.59 -13.03
C LEU A 209 -1.88 8.16 -13.13
N GLN A 210 -3.13 7.99 -13.57
CA GLN A 210 -3.77 6.69 -13.59
C GLN A 210 -3.26 5.80 -14.74
N PRO A 211 -3.06 4.49 -14.51
CA PRO A 211 -2.74 3.57 -15.60
C PRO A 211 -3.84 3.56 -16.68
N LYS A 212 -3.42 3.71 -17.94
CA LYS A 212 -4.33 3.77 -19.09
C LYS A 212 -5.23 2.53 -19.14
N GLY A 213 -6.55 2.75 -19.18
CA GLY A 213 -7.55 1.69 -19.28
C GLY A 213 -7.99 1.07 -17.95
N LEU A 214 -7.42 1.49 -16.81
CA LEU A 214 -7.82 1.03 -15.47
C LEU A 214 -8.60 2.08 -14.67
N GLY A 215 -9.09 3.12 -15.36
CA GLY A 215 -9.99 4.17 -14.83
C GLY A 215 -11.30 3.61 -14.27
N PRO A 216 -11.65 3.77 -12.97
CA PRO A 216 -12.99 3.44 -12.52
C PRO A 216 -13.98 4.42 -13.19
N PRO A 217 -15.15 3.94 -13.64
CA PRO A 217 -16.14 4.78 -14.32
C PRO A 217 -16.63 5.94 -13.45
N GLU A 218 -16.58 5.80 -12.13
CA GLU A 218 -16.91 6.84 -11.17
C GLU A 218 -15.97 8.06 -11.29
N ALA A 219 -14.67 7.83 -11.48
CA ALA A 219 -13.69 8.90 -11.66
C ALA A 219 -13.93 9.68 -12.96
N ALA A 220 -14.20 8.96 -14.04
CA ALA A 220 -14.51 9.58 -15.34
C ALA A 220 -15.76 10.45 -15.28
N ARG A 221 -16.80 9.99 -14.56
CA ARG A 221 -18.04 10.74 -14.34
C ARG A 221 -17.81 11.99 -13.51
N LEU A 222 -17.04 11.88 -12.43
CA LEU A 222 -16.65 13.04 -11.62
C LEU A 222 -15.93 14.09 -12.47
N LEU A 223 -14.91 13.67 -13.22
CA LEU A 223 -14.12 14.58 -14.03
C LEU A 223 -14.96 15.23 -15.14
N ALA A 224 -15.82 14.47 -15.80
CA ALA A 224 -16.75 15.00 -16.80
C ALA A 224 -17.71 16.03 -16.20
N GLY A 225 -18.23 15.79 -14.99
CA GLY A 225 -19.09 16.75 -14.28
C GLY A 225 -18.36 18.06 -13.99
N LEU A 226 -17.11 17.99 -13.52
CA LEU A 226 -16.26 19.16 -13.28
C LEU A 226 -15.98 19.94 -14.56
N LEU A 227 -15.59 19.25 -15.64
CA LEU A 227 -15.33 19.88 -16.94
C LEU A 227 -16.58 20.59 -17.48
N GLN A 228 -17.76 19.96 -17.37
CA GLN A 228 -19.02 20.58 -17.77
C GLN A 228 -19.35 21.85 -16.97
N GLN A 229 -19.11 21.85 -15.65
CA GLN A 229 -19.31 23.04 -14.81
C GLN A 229 -18.42 24.22 -15.24
N HIS A 230 -17.28 23.93 -15.89
CA HIS A 230 -16.35 24.92 -16.45
C HIS A 230 -16.56 25.19 -17.95
N GLY A 231 -17.62 24.67 -18.57
CA GLY A 231 -17.95 24.91 -19.98
C GLY A 231 -17.15 24.05 -20.98
N LEU A 232 -16.43 23.02 -20.51
CA LEU A 232 -15.60 22.11 -21.31
C LEU A 232 -16.38 20.83 -21.65
N ALA A 233 -17.47 20.98 -22.41
CA ALA A 233 -18.40 19.88 -22.70
C ALA A 233 -17.80 18.80 -23.60
N ASP A 234 -16.97 19.19 -24.58
CA ASP A 234 -16.35 18.26 -25.53
C ASP A 234 -15.31 17.38 -24.83
N GLU A 235 -14.49 17.97 -23.96
CA GLU A 235 -13.52 17.26 -23.13
C GLU A 235 -14.21 16.31 -22.15
N ALA A 236 -15.30 16.75 -21.52
CA ALA A 236 -16.11 15.90 -20.64
C ALA A 236 -16.62 14.65 -21.38
N GLN A 237 -17.10 14.82 -22.62
CA GLN A 237 -17.56 13.71 -23.45
C GLN A 237 -16.40 12.80 -23.87
N ALA A 238 -15.24 13.36 -24.18
CA ALA A 238 -14.03 12.60 -24.50
C ALA A 238 -13.55 11.72 -23.33
N VAL A 239 -13.57 12.26 -22.11
CA VAL A 239 -13.23 11.51 -20.87
C VAL A 239 -14.19 10.34 -20.68
N LEU A 240 -15.50 10.57 -20.80
CA LEU A 240 -16.50 9.50 -20.68
C LEU A 240 -16.34 8.43 -21.77
N ALA A 241 -16.11 8.84 -23.01
CA ALA A 241 -15.89 7.92 -24.12
C ALA A 241 -14.63 7.07 -23.92
N GLY A 242 -13.54 7.68 -23.46
CA GLY A 242 -12.29 6.98 -23.15
C GLY A 242 -12.45 5.95 -22.03
N ALA A 243 -13.19 6.29 -20.98
CA ALA A 243 -13.43 5.41 -19.83
C ALA A 243 -14.35 4.22 -20.18
N THR A 244 -15.28 4.38 -21.12
CA THR A 244 -16.21 3.29 -21.49
C THR A 244 -15.56 2.11 -22.20
N GLY A 245 -14.30 2.23 -22.66
CA GLY A 245 -13.54 1.14 -23.28
C GLY A 245 -14.29 0.40 -24.41
N LYS A 246 -13.68 -0.67 -24.94
CA LYS A 246 -14.35 -1.59 -25.88
C LYS A 246 -15.17 -2.69 -25.18
N ASP A 247 -15.13 -2.75 -23.85
CA ASP A 247 -15.84 -3.78 -23.08
C ASP A 247 -17.34 -3.46 -22.99
N ARG A 248 -18.05 -3.89 -24.03
CA ARG A 248 -19.51 -3.83 -24.15
C ARG A 248 -20.27 -4.38 -22.94
N LYS A 249 -19.66 -5.26 -22.14
CA LYS A 249 -20.26 -5.79 -20.89
C LYS A 249 -20.42 -4.71 -19.82
N ASN A 250 -19.45 -3.80 -19.67
CA ASN A 250 -19.52 -2.73 -18.66
C ASN A 250 -20.52 -1.63 -19.02
N GLN A 251 -20.97 -1.57 -20.29
CA GLN A 251 -22.02 -0.63 -20.71
C GLN A 251 -23.41 -1.01 -20.18
N GLN A 252 -23.66 -2.30 -19.89
CA GLN A 252 -24.98 -2.76 -19.41
C GLN A 252 -25.16 -2.57 -17.91
N ASP A 253 -24.08 -2.61 -17.13
CA ASP A 253 -24.08 -2.40 -15.69
C ASP A 253 -23.88 -0.93 -15.28
N MET A 254 -23.85 0.01 -16.23
CA MET A 254 -23.84 1.44 -15.89
C MET A 254 -25.24 1.88 -15.43
N PRO A 255 -25.48 2.12 -14.13
CA PRO A 255 -26.71 2.78 -13.71
C PRO A 255 -26.79 4.14 -14.40
N THR A 256 -27.96 4.43 -14.97
CA THR A 256 -28.31 5.72 -15.55
C THR A 256 -28.03 6.81 -14.51
N ALA A 257 -27.30 7.84 -14.95
CA ALA A 257 -26.63 8.88 -14.16
C ALA A 257 -27.55 9.84 -13.38
N GLY A 258 -28.66 9.36 -12.82
CA GLY A 258 -29.69 10.20 -12.21
C GLY A 258 -29.34 10.73 -10.81
N ARG A 259 -28.48 10.07 -10.02
CA ARG A 259 -28.31 10.44 -8.59
C ARG A 259 -27.12 11.36 -8.26
N LEU A 260 -25.95 11.18 -8.86
CA LEU A 260 -24.81 12.09 -8.61
C LEU A 260 -25.02 13.47 -9.26
N ASN A 261 -25.64 13.50 -10.45
CA ASN A 261 -25.95 14.75 -11.14
C ASN A 261 -27.07 15.56 -10.48
N GLN A 262 -28.03 14.92 -9.79
CA GLN A 262 -29.12 15.68 -9.15
C GLN A 262 -28.62 16.54 -7.98
N SER A 263 -27.71 16.05 -7.15
CA SER A 263 -27.20 16.83 -6.01
C SER A 263 -26.29 17.99 -6.44
N LEU A 264 -25.49 17.82 -7.50
CA LEU A 264 -24.58 18.85 -8.01
C LEU A 264 -25.29 19.88 -8.92
N LEU A 265 -26.31 19.48 -9.68
CA LEU A 265 -27.06 20.41 -10.56
C LEU A 265 -28.18 21.16 -9.85
N LEU A 266 -28.77 20.64 -8.76
CA LEU A 266 -29.86 21.32 -8.04
C LEU A 266 -29.37 22.48 -7.15
N GLY A 267 -28.07 22.61 -6.90
CA GLY A 267 -27.49 23.72 -6.12
C GLY A 267 -27.23 25.02 -6.88
N GLY A 268 -27.37 25.03 -8.22
CA GLY A 268 -26.93 26.14 -9.09
C GLY A 268 -28.01 26.92 -9.84
N GLN A 269 -29.28 26.51 -9.82
CA GLN A 269 -30.34 27.27 -10.50
C GLN A 269 -30.90 28.39 -9.60
N ALA A 270 -30.16 29.49 -9.53
CA ALA A 270 -30.76 30.78 -9.19
C ALA A 270 -31.64 31.23 -10.36
N VAL A 271 -32.90 31.50 -10.05
CA VAL A 271 -33.96 32.01 -10.93
C VAL A 271 -33.51 33.30 -11.61
N LEU A 272 -33.28 33.27 -12.92
CA LEU A 272 -33.26 34.46 -13.78
C LEU A 272 -34.71 34.75 -14.24
N PRO A 273 -35.25 35.96 -14.04
CA PRO A 273 -36.61 36.26 -14.47
C PRO A 273 -36.67 36.37 -16.00
N GLN A 274 -37.67 35.71 -16.58
CA GLN A 274 -38.07 35.82 -17.98
C GLN A 274 -38.40 37.27 -18.35
N ALA A 275 -37.66 37.84 -19.30
CA ALA A 275 -38.08 39.02 -20.05
C ALA A 275 -38.43 38.60 -21.49
N LYS A 276 -39.66 38.93 -21.89
CA LYS A 276 -40.24 38.69 -23.23
C LYS A 276 -39.75 39.74 -24.23
N SER A 277 -39.13 39.33 -25.33
CA SER A 277 -39.49 39.71 -26.72
C SER A 277 -38.40 39.28 -27.72
N PRO A 278 -38.75 38.98 -28.99
CA PRO A 278 -37.83 38.41 -29.97
C PRO A 278 -37.22 39.48 -30.89
N THR A 279 -35.91 39.42 -31.15
CA THR A 279 -35.29 39.99 -32.36
C THR A 279 -34.00 39.23 -32.66
N PRO A 280 -33.75 38.80 -33.91
CA PRO A 280 -32.65 37.90 -34.22
C PRO A 280 -31.37 38.69 -34.54
N LEU A 281 -30.31 38.48 -33.76
CA LEU A 281 -28.97 38.94 -34.12
C LEU A 281 -28.17 37.76 -34.70
N ARG A 282 -28.21 37.67 -36.03
CA ARG A 282 -27.39 36.79 -36.87
C ARG A 282 -26.08 37.48 -37.30
N GLU A 283 -25.57 38.41 -36.51
CA GLU A 283 -24.36 39.20 -36.79
C GLU A 283 -23.56 39.39 -35.50
N LEU A 284 -22.91 38.30 -35.05
CA LEU A 284 -21.81 38.34 -34.07
C LEU A 284 -20.93 37.08 -34.17
N ALA A 285 -20.86 36.49 -35.37
CA ALA A 285 -20.09 35.29 -35.67
C ALA A 285 -18.71 35.57 -36.33
N GLU A 286 -18.29 36.84 -36.45
CA GLU A 286 -17.06 37.18 -37.21
C GLU A 286 -15.98 37.97 -36.45
N THR A 287 -16.07 38.14 -35.12
CA THR A 287 -15.05 38.95 -34.41
C THR A 287 -14.50 38.38 -33.12
N ILE A 288 -14.40 37.05 -32.98
CA ILE A 288 -13.51 36.42 -31.99
C ILE A 288 -12.91 35.16 -32.61
N SER A 289 -11.87 35.32 -33.44
CA SER A 289 -10.94 34.24 -33.73
C SER A 289 -10.14 33.94 -32.46
N ALA A 290 -10.51 32.89 -31.75
CA ALA A 290 -9.68 32.31 -30.69
C ALA A 290 -8.38 31.75 -31.29
N PRO A 291 -7.23 31.84 -30.61
CA PRO A 291 -6.02 31.17 -31.04
C PRO A 291 -6.17 29.66 -30.76
N ALA A 292 -5.99 28.85 -31.80
CA ALA A 292 -5.83 27.42 -31.67
C ALA A 292 -4.58 27.11 -30.83
N TRP A 293 -4.75 26.38 -29.74
CA TRP A 293 -3.64 25.84 -28.96
C TRP A 293 -3.00 24.71 -29.78
N GLN A 294 -1.91 25.02 -30.48
CA GLN A 294 -1.00 24.01 -31.03
C GLN A 294 0.21 23.89 -30.10
N LEU A 295 0.39 22.72 -29.50
CA LEU A 295 1.63 22.31 -28.85
C LEU A 295 2.77 22.33 -29.87
N ARG A 296 3.59 23.38 -29.79
CA ARG A 296 4.77 23.58 -30.63
C ARG A 296 5.97 22.96 -29.91
N TRP A 297 6.43 21.80 -30.37
CA TRP A 297 7.73 21.25 -29.97
C TRP A 297 8.86 22.19 -30.47
N PRO A 298 9.94 22.40 -29.70
CA PRO A 298 11.05 23.23 -30.16
C PRO A 298 11.71 22.61 -31.40
N ALA A 299 11.94 23.44 -32.41
CA ALA A 299 12.61 23.06 -33.65
C ALA A 299 14.07 22.65 -33.36
N GLY A 300 14.45 21.44 -33.79
CA GLY A 300 15.81 20.91 -33.65
C GLY A 300 15.93 19.40 -33.39
N PHE A 301 14.82 18.67 -33.26
CA PHE A 301 14.84 17.22 -33.08
C PHE A 301 14.50 16.50 -34.40
N GLU A 302 15.51 16.12 -35.17
CA GLU A 302 15.37 15.10 -36.21
C GLU A 302 16.05 13.80 -35.73
N PRO A 303 15.36 12.64 -35.78
CA PRO A 303 15.98 11.36 -35.46
C PRO A 303 16.64 10.80 -36.72
N ALA A 304 17.93 11.07 -36.90
CA ALA A 304 18.78 10.28 -37.77
C ALA A 304 19.48 9.21 -36.92
N GLY A 305 18.96 7.97 -36.96
CA GLY A 305 19.60 6.81 -36.33
C GLY A 305 18.70 5.58 -36.33
N THR A 306 19.20 4.47 -36.85
CA THR A 306 18.51 3.18 -36.87
C THR A 306 18.46 2.54 -35.48
N ALA A 307 17.47 1.66 -35.27
CA ALA A 307 17.15 1.01 -33.98
C ALA A 307 18.31 0.21 -33.32
N GLY A 308 19.45 0.06 -33.98
CA GLY A 308 20.65 -0.59 -33.43
C GLY A 308 21.53 0.31 -32.55
N ASP A 309 21.53 1.63 -32.76
CA ASP A 309 22.45 2.54 -32.05
C ASP A 309 21.99 2.91 -30.63
N PHE A 310 20.74 2.58 -30.28
CA PHE A 310 20.15 2.90 -28.97
C PHE A 310 20.53 1.90 -27.87
N LEU A 311 20.95 0.68 -28.23
CA LEU A 311 21.24 -0.39 -27.26
C LEU A 311 22.67 -0.33 -26.68
N ASN A 312 23.59 0.42 -27.30
CA ASN A 312 24.99 0.54 -26.85
C ASN A 312 25.25 1.71 -25.89
N ARG A 313 24.20 2.43 -25.43
CA ARG A 313 24.33 3.52 -24.44
C ARG A 313 24.00 3.13 -22.99
N PHE A 314 23.65 1.88 -22.73
CA PHE A 314 23.45 1.40 -21.36
C PHE A 314 24.78 0.90 -20.77
N GLN A 315 25.46 1.78 -20.04
CA GLN A 315 26.40 1.36 -18.99
C GLN A 315 25.63 0.63 -17.88
N PRO A 316 26.27 -0.30 -17.14
CA PRO A 316 25.59 -1.11 -16.12
C PRO A 316 24.99 -0.22 -15.02
N CYS A 317 23.70 -0.40 -14.74
CA CYS A 317 23.02 0.25 -13.63
C CYS A 317 23.71 -0.08 -12.29
N PRO A 318 23.92 0.90 -11.39
CA PRO A 318 24.19 0.62 -9.98
C PRO A 318 22.91 0.07 -9.31
N PRO A 319 23.01 -0.68 -8.21
CA PRO A 319 21.86 -1.33 -7.59
C PRO A 319 20.87 -0.29 -7.03
N HIS A 320 19.60 -0.41 -7.45
CA HIS A 320 18.46 0.37 -7.00
C HIS A 320 18.29 0.33 -5.46
N THR A 321 18.65 1.42 -4.77
CA THR A 321 18.46 1.61 -3.31
C THR A 321 17.60 2.82 -2.96
N ALA A 322 17.30 3.71 -3.92
CA ALA A 322 16.55 4.95 -3.68
C ALA A 322 15.04 4.78 -3.36
N TRP A 323 14.51 3.55 -3.26
CA TRP A 323 13.08 3.28 -3.10
C TRP A 323 12.66 2.83 -1.68
N LEU A 324 13.60 2.67 -0.74
CA LEU A 324 13.36 2.16 0.62
C LEU A 324 13.17 3.24 1.71
N GLN A 325 13.28 4.53 1.38
CA GLN A 325 13.36 5.65 2.33
C GLN A 325 12.06 6.08 3.06
N GLY A 326 11.03 5.25 3.20
CA GLY A 326 9.81 5.72 3.85
C GLY A 326 8.97 4.64 4.53
N TYR A 327 9.03 4.61 5.86
CA TYR A 327 8.10 3.98 6.81
C TYR A 327 8.11 2.44 6.90
N LEU A 328 8.82 1.94 7.92
CA LEU A 328 8.54 0.65 8.56
C LEU A 328 7.75 0.93 9.86
N PRO A 329 6.56 0.36 10.09
CA PRO A 329 5.82 0.49 11.35
C PRO A 329 6.47 -0.33 12.49
N PRO A 330 6.22 0.03 13.77
CA PRO A 330 6.82 -0.63 14.93
C PRO A 330 6.17 -1.99 15.21
N LEU A 331 6.90 -3.06 14.89
CA LEU A 331 6.49 -4.46 15.04
C LEU A 331 5.73 -4.76 16.34
N GLY A 332 4.51 -5.29 16.20
CA GLY A 332 3.62 -5.66 17.31
C GLY A 332 4.23 -6.68 18.27
N LYS A 333 4.01 -6.47 19.59
CA LYS A 333 4.58 -7.28 20.70
C LYS A 333 4.27 -8.78 20.62
N ASP A 334 3.22 -9.17 19.90
CA ASP A 334 2.75 -10.56 19.83
C ASP A 334 3.45 -11.39 18.74
N LEU A 335 4.22 -10.77 17.85
CA LEU A 335 4.99 -11.44 16.78
C LEU A 335 6.45 -11.76 17.18
N MET A 336 6.89 -11.26 18.35
CA MET A 336 8.30 -11.14 18.72
C MET A 336 9.06 -12.42 19.17
N PRO A 337 8.48 -13.51 19.71
CA PRO A 337 9.29 -14.49 20.42
C PRO A 337 10.09 -15.48 19.55
N SER A 338 10.12 -15.33 18.21
CA SER A 338 10.85 -16.30 17.37
C SER A 338 11.64 -15.75 16.17
N TRP A 339 11.60 -14.45 15.91
CA TRP A 339 12.31 -13.88 14.76
C TRP A 339 13.72 -13.44 15.16
N SER A 340 14.73 -13.91 14.41
CA SER A 340 16.11 -13.44 14.57
C SER A 340 16.18 -11.92 14.41
N PRO A 341 16.91 -11.16 15.27
CA PRO A 341 16.80 -9.68 15.30
C PRO A 341 17.46 -8.93 14.13
N LEU A 342 17.76 -9.63 13.03
CA LEU A 342 18.37 -9.09 11.80
C LEU A 342 17.41 -8.19 10.99
N LEU A 343 16.10 -8.27 11.26
CA LEU A 343 15.05 -7.60 10.49
C LEU A 343 14.68 -6.19 11.00
N MET A 344 15.26 -5.75 12.13
CA MET A 344 14.81 -4.55 12.85
C MET A 344 15.42 -3.21 12.39
N ASP A 345 16.39 -3.18 11.48
CA ASP A 345 17.15 -1.93 11.23
C ASP A 345 17.49 -1.64 9.74
N GLN A 346 16.62 -1.97 8.80
CA GLN A 346 16.86 -1.68 7.38
C GLN A 346 17.11 -0.18 7.05
N PRO A 347 16.36 0.81 7.57
CA PRO A 347 16.67 2.23 7.29
C PRO A 347 17.99 2.70 7.91
N ARG A 348 18.53 1.99 8.91
CA ARG A 348 19.83 2.31 9.54
C ARG A 348 21.01 1.54 8.92
N TYR A 349 20.74 0.38 8.33
CA TYR A 349 21.69 -0.39 7.51
C TYR A 349 22.06 0.36 6.22
N GLU A 350 21.16 1.17 5.67
CA GLU A 350 21.38 1.98 4.47
C GLU A 350 22.29 3.19 4.75
N THR A 351 22.13 3.89 5.88
CA THR A 351 23.02 4.99 6.28
C THR A 351 24.45 4.51 6.55
N ALA A 352 24.61 3.34 7.19
CA ALA A 352 25.92 2.74 7.42
C ALA A 352 26.60 2.28 6.13
N ARG A 353 25.81 1.83 5.14
CA ARG A 353 26.30 1.42 3.81
C ARG A 353 26.73 2.61 2.95
N GLU A 354 26.02 3.74 3.01
CA GLU A 354 26.43 4.99 2.37
C GLU A 354 27.78 5.49 2.94
N CYS A 355 27.94 5.51 4.27
CA CYS A 355 29.21 5.90 4.90
C CYS A 355 30.39 4.97 4.57
N ALA A 356 30.16 3.66 4.43
CA ALA A 356 31.20 2.71 4.04
C ALA A 356 31.58 2.81 2.54
N SER A 357 30.65 3.25 1.69
CA SER A 357 30.89 3.43 0.25
C SER A 357 31.75 4.67 -0.05
N GLU A 358 31.68 5.70 0.79
CA GLU A 358 32.50 6.92 0.66
C GLU A 358 33.96 6.73 1.09
N SER A 359 34.30 5.65 1.81
CA SER A 359 35.68 5.37 2.27
C SER A 359 36.51 4.52 1.30
N SER A 360 36.04 4.26 0.09
CA SER A 360 36.78 3.45 -0.90
C SER A 360 37.78 4.29 -1.71
N SER A 361 38.77 4.87 -1.02
CA SER A 361 40.06 5.27 -1.60
C SER A 361 41.18 4.52 -0.86
N PRO A 362 42.00 3.71 -1.54
CA PRO A 362 43.02 2.89 -0.90
C PRO A 362 44.28 3.70 -0.66
N GLN A 363 44.23 4.67 0.27
CA GLN A 363 45.45 5.19 0.90
C GLN A 363 45.10 5.98 2.16
N GLU A 364 45.52 5.44 3.30
CA GLU A 364 45.53 6.06 4.63
C GLU A 364 44.17 6.35 5.28
N ALA A 365 43.52 5.31 5.82
CA ALA A 365 42.52 5.49 6.86
C ALA A 365 43.20 5.74 8.21
N PRO A 366 42.92 6.85 8.93
CA PRO A 366 43.35 7.02 10.31
C PRO A 366 42.54 6.09 11.23
N ALA A 367 43.14 5.71 12.35
CA ALA A 367 42.53 4.83 13.36
C ALA A 367 41.08 5.24 13.74
N PRO A 368 40.18 4.27 14.04
CA PRO A 368 38.74 4.50 14.23
C PRO A 368 38.36 5.44 15.40
N ALA A 369 39.32 5.87 16.22
CA ALA A 369 39.11 6.87 17.27
C ALA A 369 38.77 8.29 16.75
N ALA A 370 38.96 8.58 15.46
CA ALA A 370 38.77 9.92 14.90
C ALA A 370 37.33 10.24 14.42
N MET A 371 36.45 9.24 14.23
CA MET A 371 35.09 9.45 13.71
C MET A 371 34.06 9.87 14.78
N ALA A 372 34.43 9.90 16.06
CA ALA A 372 33.52 10.25 17.18
C ALA A 372 33.38 11.76 17.46
N LYS A 373 33.66 12.65 16.50
CA LYS A 373 33.67 14.12 16.71
C LYS A 373 32.74 14.91 15.80
N GLN A 374 31.58 14.36 15.41
CA GLN A 374 30.48 15.21 14.95
C GLN A 374 29.55 15.54 16.13
N PRO A 375 29.37 16.82 16.48
CA PRO A 375 28.49 17.22 17.57
C PRO A 375 27.06 17.36 17.04
N GLY A 376 26.14 16.51 17.48
CA GLY A 376 24.72 16.73 17.15
C GLY A 376 23.71 15.71 17.67
N GLU A 377 23.98 14.41 17.55
CA GLU A 377 23.06 13.38 18.05
C GLU A 377 23.86 12.28 18.74
N PRO A 378 23.40 11.78 19.92
CA PRO A 378 24.02 10.62 20.52
C PRO A 378 23.76 9.42 19.61
N VAL A 379 24.74 9.09 18.77
CA VAL A 379 24.77 7.81 18.06
C VAL A 379 24.58 6.73 19.11
N GLN A 380 23.53 5.91 18.96
CA GLN A 380 23.25 4.83 19.89
C GLN A 380 24.37 3.79 19.80
N GLU A 381 25.33 3.91 20.71
CA GLU A 381 26.53 3.06 20.87
C GLU A 381 26.29 1.54 20.68
N PRO A 382 25.19 0.94 21.18
CA PRO A 382 24.95 -0.50 21.04
C PRO A 382 24.63 -0.95 19.60
N PHE A 383 23.91 -0.13 18.83
CA PHE A 383 23.55 -0.46 17.45
C PHE A 383 24.78 -0.44 16.54
N SER A 384 25.64 0.58 16.68
CA SER A 384 26.90 0.65 15.93
C SER A 384 27.82 -0.54 16.21
N GLN A 385 27.90 -0.97 17.48
CA GLN A 385 28.63 -2.18 17.86
C GLN A 385 28.03 -3.43 17.21
N TYR A 386 26.70 -3.59 17.22
CA TYR A 386 26.05 -4.72 16.55
C TYR A 386 26.38 -4.78 15.05
N CYS A 387 26.24 -3.66 14.33
CA CYS A 387 26.57 -3.59 12.91
C CYS A 387 28.03 -3.91 12.63
N LEU A 388 28.96 -3.39 13.45
CA LEU A 388 30.37 -3.70 13.33
C LEU A 388 30.63 -5.20 13.48
N GLY A 389 30.00 -5.84 14.47
CA GLY A 389 30.10 -7.30 14.68
C GLY A 389 29.59 -8.10 13.48
N VAL A 390 28.45 -7.71 12.90
CA VAL A 390 27.90 -8.36 11.70
C VAL A 390 28.83 -8.20 10.50
N ASN A 391 29.43 -7.02 10.31
CA ASN A 391 30.39 -6.78 9.23
C ASN A 391 31.66 -7.61 9.39
N CYS A 392 32.18 -7.78 10.63
CA CYS A 392 33.31 -8.66 10.90
C CYS A 392 33.00 -10.12 10.52
N ILE A 393 31.78 -10.62 10.76
CA ILE A 393 31.36 -11.96 10.30
C ILE A 393 31.42 -12.04 8.77
N GLN A 394 30.85 -11.06 8.07
CA GLN A 394 30.82 -11.04 6.60
C GLN A 394 32.23 -10.91 5.99
N GLY A 395 33.13 -10.22 6.66
CA GLY A 395 34.54 -10.07 6.27
C GLY A 395 35.42 -11.30 6.55
N GLY A 396 34.88 -12.35 7.18
CA GLY A 396 35.69 -13.52 7.55
C GLY A 396 36.59 -13.29 8.77
N HIS A 397 36.21 -12.34 9.65
CA HIS A 397 36.88 -12.02 10.91
C HIS A 397 36.03 -12.43 12.12
N PRO A 398 35.80 -13.75 12.34
CA PRO A 398 34.89 -14.23 13.38
C PRO A 398 35.39 -13.93 14.81
N GLU A 399 36.70 -13.84 15.02
CA GLU A 399 37.29 -13.52 16.34
C GLU A 399 37.00 -12.07 16.74
N GLU A 400 37.10 -11.13 15.79
CA GLU A 400 36.75 -9.72 16.02
C GLU A 400 35.24 -9.57 16.27
N ALA A 401 34.41 -10.25 15.46
CA ALA A 401 32.97 -10.30 15.68
C ALA A 401 32.62 -10.82 17.07
N GLN A 402 33.29 -11.89 17.52
CA GLN A 402 33.10 -12.47 18.85
C GLN A 402 33.41 -11.46 19.96
N ALA A 403 34.53 -10.73 19.86
CA ALA A 403 34.89 -9.71 20.86
C ALA A 403 33.84 -8.60 20.94
N ILE A 404 33.36 -8.11 19.79
CA ILE A 404 32.34 -7.06 19.71
C ILE A 404 31.01 -7.53 20.32
N PHE A 405 30.57 -8.75 20.02
CA PHE A 405 29.35 -9.29 20.62
C PHE A 405 29.52 -9.61 22.11
N GLN A 406 30.71 -9.97 22.59
CA GLN A 406 30.96 -10.13 24.03
C GLN A 406 30.83 -8.80 24.79
N GLU A 407 31.32 -7.70 24.21
CA GLU A 407 31.15 -6.37 24.77
C GLU A 407 29.66 -5.96 24.77
N LEU A 408 28.98 -6.17 23.64
CA LEU A 408 27.55 -5.88 23.50
C LEU A 408 26.69 -6.73 24.46
N ALA A 409 27.12 -7.96 24.77
CA ALA A 409 26.46 -8.83 25.74
C ALA A 409 26.54 -8.33 27.19
N GLN A 410 27.42 -7.36 27.48
CA GLN A 410 27.56 -6.68 28.78
C GLN A 410 26.82 -5.34 28.83
N ASN A 411 26.20 -4.92 27.73
CA ASN A 411 25.44 -3.68 27.66
C ASN A 411 24.30 -3.65 28.69
N HIS A 412 23.89 -2.47 29.18
CA HIS A 412 22.83 -2.36 30.19
C HIS A 412 21.43 -2.64 29.64
N ASP A 413 21.26 -2.60 28.33
CA ASP A 413 19.99 -2.91 27.66
C ASP A 413 19.84 -4.42 27.43
N HIS A 414 18.81 -5.02 28.04
CA HIS A 414 18.47 -6.43 27.93
C HIS A 414 18.24 -6.91 26.49
N PHE A 415 17.75 -6.06 25.59
CA PHE A 415 17.57 -6.42 24.19
C PHE A 415 18.91 -6.73 23.53
N TRP A 416 19.87 -5.81 23.65
CA TRP A 416 21.20 -5.94 23.07
C TRP A 416 21.99 -7.09 23.69
N GLN A 417 21.81 -7.34 24.99
CA GLN A 417 22.39 -8.53 25.65
C GLN A 417 21.91 -9.84 25.00
N ASN A 418 20.59 -9.99 24.80
CA ASN A 418 20.02 -11.21 24.23
C ASN A 418 20.43 -11.40 22.77
N LEU A 419 20.38 -10.32 21.98
CA LEU A 419 20.81 -10.34 20.59
C LEU A 419 22.29 -10.72 20.45
N ALA A 420 23.16 -10.14 21.28
CA ALA A 420 24.57 -10.47 21.31
C ALA A 420 24.82 -11.95 21.69
N ARG A 421 24.08 -12.49 22.68
CA ARG A 421 24.18 -13.91 23.07
C ARG A 421 23.79 -14.86 21.95
N VAL A 422 22.73 -14.54 21.18
CA VAL A 422 22.34 -15.33 20.01
C VAL A 422 23.46 -15.34 18.98
N ARG A 423 24.06 -14.18 18.67
CA ARG A 423 25.18 -14.10 17.72
C ARG A 423 26.42 -14.84 18.19
N LEU A 424 26.74 -14.80 19.48
CA LEU A 424 27.84 -15.58 20.04
C LEU A 424 27.59 -17.09 19.90
N ALA A 425 26.36 -17.56 20.11
CA ALA A 425 26.00 -18.96 19.89
C ALA A 425 26.11 -19.36 18.41
N ASP A 426 25.66 -18.50 17.48
CA ASP A 426 25.80 -18.72 16.03
C ASP A 426 27.27 -18.86 15.62
N LEU A 427 28.16 -18.03 16.19
CA LEU A 427 29.59 -18.06 15.92
C LEU A 427 30.25 -19.33 16.46
N GLU A 428 29.90 -19.75 17.68
CA GLU A 428 30.41 -20.98 18.28
C GLU A 428 29.97 -22.20 17.48
N LEU A 429 28.70 -22.25 17.07
CA LEU A 429 28.16 -23.30 16.22
C LEU A 429 28.88 -23.37 14.86
N SER A 430 29.13 -22.21 14.25
CA SER A 430 29.89 -22.13 13.00
C SER A 430 31.34 -22.62 13.17
N ARG A 431 31.99 -22.30 14.30
CA ARG A 431 33.34 -22.78 14.62
C ARG A 431 33.38 -24.30 14.77
N LEU A 432 32.43 -24.88 15.50
CA LEU A 432 32.32 -26.33 15.70
C LEU A 432 32.05 -27.07 14.38
N GLN A 433 31.35 -26.46 13.44
CA GLN A 433 31.12 -27.04 12.10
C GLN A 433 32.34 -26.95 11.18
N ALA A 434 33.18 -25.93 11.36
CA ALA A 434 34.39 -25.72 10.56
C ALA A 434 35.58 -26.58 11.03
N GLU A 435 35.57 -27.02 12.29
CA GLU A 435 36.62 -27.90 12.82
C GLU A 435 36.51 -29.28 12.15
N PRO A 436 37.53 -29.74 11.40
CA PRO A 436 37.47 -31.03 10.74
C PRO A 436 37.36 -32.13 11.79
N ALA A 437 36.36 -33.00 11.64
CA ALA A 437 36.19 -34.15 12.51
C ALA A 437 37.52 -34.94 12.57
N PRO A 438 37.98 -35.32 13.79
CA PRO A 438 39.29 -35.93 13.99
C PRO A 438 39.48 -37.27 13.28
#